data_AF-A0A6P6XYT6-F1
#
_entry.id   AF-A0A6P6XYT6-F1
#
_cell.length_a   1.000
_cell.length_b   1.000
_cell.length_c   1.000
_cell.angle_alpha   90.00
_cell.angle_beta   90.00
_cell.angle_gamma   90.00
#
_symmetry.space_group_name_H-M   'P 1'
#
loop_
_entity.id
_entity.type
_entity.pdbx_description
1 polymer ?
#
loop_
_entity_poly.entity_id
_entity_poly.type
_entity_poly.pdbx_seq_one_letter_code
_entity_poly.pdbx_strand_id
1 'polypeptide(L)'
;IREIDVINVNTLLKTPELFCDVCCMMFDQSDSSSFQVIAKTYMKNFHNTKLPILLVASKKDLTQVKQNYPLQPDEFCLTNKLTPLHKFSAINEINDSSGTGSSMIAANGALEVYEKLVTMAAYPNLNKLVHLLLVKPTNSWLARNMNIIHRCLPQDRTMLQVAGIGLATIAIFGVFLLRYLRSSTLHHHHPH
;
A
#
# COMPACT_ATOMS: atom_id res chain seq x y z
N ILE A 1 6.46 -4.92 19.31
CA ILE A 1 5.18 -5.60 18.97
C ILE A 1 4.74 -6.36 20.21
N ARG A 2 3.49 -6.21 20.63
CA ARG A 2 2.92 -6.93 21.78
C ARG A 2 1.87 -7.90 21.24
N GLU A 3 2.06 -9.19 21.50
CA GLU A 3 1.11 -10.24 21.12
C GLU A 3 0.13 -10.49 22.26
N ILE A 4 -1.14 -10.68 21.92
CA ILE A 4 -2.22 -10.93 22.88
C ILE A 4 -3.09 -12.05 22.33
N ASP A 5 -3.04 -13.20 23.00
CA ASP A 5 -3.87 -14.35 22.65
C ASP A 5 -5.28 -14.16 23.21
N VAL A 6 -6.22 -13.83 22.32
CA VAL A 6 -7.64 -13.73 22.69
C VAL A 6 -8.29 -15.09 22.50
N ILE A 7 -8.16 -15.95 23.51
CA ILE A 7 -8.74 -17.30 23.51
C ILE A 7 -10.23 -17.26 23.93
N ASN A 8 -10.63 -16.25 24.72
CA ASN A 8 -11.98 -16.11 25.23
C ASN A 8 -12.57 -14.72 24.93
N VAL A 9 -13.80 -14.69 24.44
CA VAL A 9 -14.62 -13.49 24.20
C VAL A 9 -14.77 -12.61 25.45
N ASN A 10 -14.74 -13.22 26.63
CA ASN A 10 -14.90 -12.53 27.89
C ASN A 10 -13.62 -11.85 28.38
N THR A 11 -12.48 -12.06 27.70
CA THR A 11 -11.21 -11.44 28.05
C THR A 11 -11.37 -9.92 27.94
N LEU A 12 -11.44 -9.25 29.09
CA LEU A 12 -11.42 -7.80 29.16
C LEU A 12 -9.96 -7.38 28.99
N LEU A 13 -9.66 -6.79 27.84
CA LEU A 13 -8.33 -6.21 27.62
C LEU A 13 -8.11 -5.11 28.65
N LYS A 14 -7.01 -5.18 29.38
CA LYS A 14 -6.65 -4.17 30.39
C LYS A 14 -6.25 -2.88 29.68
N THR A 15 -6.38 -1.72 30.33
CA THR A 15 -5.98 -0.42 29.78
C THR A 15 -4.59 -0.40 29.12
N PRO A 16 -3.50 -0.99 29.69
CA PRO A 16 -2.20 -1.11 29.02
C PRO A 16 -2.19 -1.94 27.73
N GLU A 17 -3.12 -2.87 27.56
CA GLU A 17 -3.26 -3.71 26.36
C GLU A 17 -4.00 -2.99 25.22
N LEU A 18 -4.71 -1.90 25.54
CA LEU A 18 -5.40 -1.04 24.58
C LEU A 18 -4.55 0.14 24.09
N PHE A 19 -3.41 0.41 24.73
CA PHE A 19 -2.47 1.45 24.29
C PHE A 19 -1.51 0.91 23.23
N CYS A 20 -1.87 1.09 21.96
CA CYS A 20 -0.98 0.90 20.81
C CYS A 20 -1.27 1.95 19.74
N ASP A 21 -0.36 2.12 18.77
CA ASP A 21 -0.53 3.05 17.64
C ASP A 21 -1.34 2.42 16.50
N VAL A 22 -1.28 1.09 16.39
CA VAL A 22 -2.01 0.27 15.42
C VAL A 22 -2.33 -1.09 16.04
N CYS A 23 -3.52 -1.61 15.78
CA CYS A 23 -3.94 -2.94 16.22
C CYS A 23 -4.07 -3.88 15.02
N CYS A 24 -3.42 -5.04 15.09
CA CYS A 24 -3.59 -6.13 14.14
C CYS A 24 -4.51 -7.18 14.77
N MET A 25 -5.69 -7.36 14.20
CA MET A 25 -6.64 -8.39 14.61
C MET A 25 -6.55 -9.54 13.63
N MET A 26 -6.14 -10.71 14.10
CA MET A 26 -5.91 -11.87 13.24
C MET A 26 -6.84 -13.01 13.63
N PHE A 27 -7.42 -13.67 12.63
CA PHE A 27 -8.18 -14.90 12.80
C PHE A 27 -7.69 -15.97 11.81
N ASP A 28 -8.10 -17.21 12.01
CA ASP A 28 -7.77 -18.34 11.15
C ASP A 28 -8.90 -18.56 10.14
N GLN A 29 -8.62 -18.39 8.85
CA GLN A 29 -9.66 -18.55 7.83
C GLN A 29 -10.15 -20.01 7.66
N SER A 30 -9.38 -20.99 8.16
CA SER A 30 -9.71 -22.41 8.11
C SER A 30 -10.54 -22.87 9.31
N ASP A 31 -10.59 -22.07 10.38
CA ASP A 31 -11.44 -22.30 11.55
C ASP A 31 -12.68 -21.41 11.49
N SER A 32 -13.86 -22.03 11.50
CA SER A 32 -15.15 -21.33 11.43
C SER A 32 -15.49 -20.53 12.70
N SER A 33 -14.83 -20.81 13.82
CA SER A 33 -15.11 -20.18 15.12
C SER A 33 -14.18 -19.01 15.46
N SER A 34 -12.99 -18.97 14.86
CA SER A 34 -11.94 -18.01 15.19
C SER A 34 -12.36 -16.55 14.98
N PHE A 35 -13.07 -16.24 13.89
CA PHE A 35 -13.50 -14.87 13.58
C PHE A 35 -14.50 -14.32 14.61
N GLN A 36 -15.36 -15.18 15.18
CA GLN A 36 -16.36 -14.75 16.17
C GLN A 36 -15.70 -14.10 17.39
N VAL A 37 -14.56 -14.63 17.82
CA VAL A 37 -13.83 -14.12 18.99
C VAL A 37 -13.26 -12.74 18.70
N ILE A 38 -12.66 -12.57 17.52
CA ILE A 38 -12.09 -11.31 17.06
C ILE A 38 -13.17 -10.24 16.86
N ALA A 39 -14.27 -10.58 16.17
CA ALA A 39 -15.36 -9.66 15.91
C ALA A 39 -16.00 -9.12 17.21
N LYS A 40 -16.23 -9.99 18.20
CA LYS A 40 -16.78 -9.58 19.50
C LYS A 40 -15.79 -8.72 20.30
N THR A 41 -14.50 -9.04 20.23
CA THR A 41 -13.45 -8.25 20.90
C THR A 41 -13.35 -6.84 20.30
N TYR A 42 -13.45 -6.73 18.97
CA TYR A 42 -13.55 -5.46 18.28
C TYR A 42 -14.77 -4.66 18.76
N MET A 43 -15.95 -5.27 18.77
CA MET A 43 -17.19 -4.59 19.15
C MET A 43 -17.14 -4.06 20.59
N LYS A 44 -16.58 -4.85 21.51
CA LYS A 44 -16.49 -4.51 22.92
C LYS A 44 -15.47 -3.40 23.21
N ASN A 45 -14.29 -3.47 22.59
CA ASN A 45 -13.14 -2.68 23.03
C ASN A 45 -12.73 -1.59 22.03
N PHE A 46 -13.03 -1.74 20.74
CA PHE A 46 -12.40 -0.97 19.68
C PHE A 46 -13.37 -0.23 18.74
N HIS A 47 -14.65 -0.61 18.69
CA HIS A 47 -15.65 -0.04 17.77
C HIS A 47 -15.75 1.49 17.81
N ASN A 48 -15.59 2.10 19.00
CA ASN A 48 -15.66 3.55 19.19
C ASN A 48 -14.28 4.22 19.29
N THR A 49 -13.20 3.50 19.01
CA THR A 49 -11.85 4.03 19.11
C THR A 49 -11.39 4.63 17.78
N LYS A 50 -10.47 5.60 17.84
CA LYS A 50 -9.80 6.15 16.64
C LYS A 50 -8.57 5.33 16.23
N LEU A 51 -8.34 4.20 16.89
CA LEU A 51 -7.18 3.35 16.68
C LEU A 51 -7.25 2.72 15.28
N PRO A 52 -6.21 2.86 14.43
CA PRO A 52 -6.12 2.13 13.18
C PRO A 52 -6.09 0.62 13.45
N ILE A 53 -7.02 -0.11 12.83
CA ILE A 53 -7.17 -1.57 13.00
C ILE A 53 -7.07 -2.26 11.65
N LEU A 54 -6.14 -3.20 11.53
CA LEU A 54 -5.97 -4.08 10.38
C LEU A 54 -6.55 -5.46 10.73
N LEU A 55 -7.55 -5.91 9.97
CA LEU A 55 -8.08 -7.28 10.09
C LEU A 55 -7.33 -8.21 9.12
N VAL A 56 -6.80 -9.30 9.65
CA VAL A 56 -5.99 -10.28 8.92
C VAL A 56 -6.61 -11.68 9.00
N ALA A 57 -6.87 -12.28 7.85
CA ALA A 57 -7.18 -13.69 7.71
C ALA A 57 -5.86 -14.46 7.53
N SER A 58 -5.46 -15.22 8.54
CA SER A 58 -4.28 -16.09 8.49
C SER A 58 -4.58 -17.42 7.79
N LYS A 59 -3.51 -18.19 7.49
CA LYS A 59 -3.56 -19.47 6.80
C LYS A 59 -4.23 -19.39 5.42
N LYS A 60 -3.88 -18.35 4.65
CA LYS A 60 -4.36 -18.13 3.27
C LYS A 60 -4.25 -19.37 2.37
N ASP A 61 -3.23 -20.19 2.61
CA ASP A 61 -2.91 -21.44 1.93
C ASP A 61 -3.95 -22.55 2.15
N LEU A 62 -4.69 -22.52 3.27
CA LEU A 62 -5.74 -23.47 3.57
C LEU A 62 -7.08 -23.05 2.97
N THR A 63 -8.01 -23.99 2.81
CA THR A 63 -9.36 -23.68 2.33
C THR A 63 -10.08 -22.76 3.29
N GLN A 64 -10.56 -21.61 2.78
CA GLN A 64 -11.38 -20.68 3.53
C GLN A 64 -12.74 -21.31 3.86
N VAL A 65 -13.08 -21.35 5.15
CA VAL A 65 -14.39 -21.82 5.62
C VAL A 65 -15.30 -20.63 5.96
N LYS A 66 -16.61 -20.85 5.89
CA LYS A 66 -17.60 -19.87 6.32
C LYS A 66 -17.46 -19.63 7.82
N GLN A 67 -17.46 -18.37 8.21
CA GLN A 67 -17.29 -17.98 9.61
C GLN A 67 -18.64 -17.97 10.34
N ASN A 68 -18.66 -18.49 11.56
CA ASN A 68 -19.82 -18.58 12.46
C ASN A 68 -20.08 -17.23 13.16
N TYR A 69 -20.29 -16.19 12.37
CA TYR A 69 -20.63 -14.85 12.82
C TYR A 69 -21.73 -14.27 11.90
N PRO A 70 -22.61 -13.37 12.39
CA PRO A 70 -23.70 -12.83 11.57
C PRO A 70 -23.25 -12.14 10.28
N LEU A 71 -22.07 -11.53 10.29
CA LEU A 71 -21.43 -10.91 9.12
C LEU A 71 -20.20 -11.72 8.71
N GLN A 72 -19.94 -11.84 7.41
CA GLN A 72 -18.66 -12.39 6.96
C GLN A 72 -17.53 -11.36 7.15
N PRO A 73 -16.25 -11.80 7.25
CA PRO A 73 -15.14 -10.89 7.55
C PRO A 73 -15.02 -9.68 6.61
N ASP A 74 -15.25 -9.86 5.31
CA ASP A 74 -15.24 -8.77 4.33
C ASP A 74 -16.36 -7.75 4.57
N GLU A 75 -17.58 -8.23 4.80
CA GLU A 75 -18.75 -7.39 5.10
C GLU A 75 -18.59 -6.66 6.44
N PHE A 76 -17.97 -7.33 7.42
CA PHE A 76 -17.66 -6.75 8.71
C PHE A 76 -16.68 -5.58 8.58
N CYS A 77 -15.64 -5.71 7.75
CA CYS A 77 -14.72 -4.60 7.47
C CYS A 77 -15.44 -3.42 6.82
N LEU A 78 -16.30 -3.69 5.83
CA LEU A 78 -17.06 -2.65 5.14
C LEU A 78 -18.02 -1.91 6.09
N THR A 79 -18.78 -2.67 6.88
CA THR A 79 -19.76 -2.13 7.83
C THR A 79 -19.10 -1.24 8.88
N ASN A 80 -17.93 -1.66 9.38
CA ASN A 80 -17.20 -0.96 10.43
C ASN A 80 -16.19 0.07 9.90
N LYS A 81 -16.17 0.33 8.58
CA LYS A 81 -15.23 1.26 7.92
C LYS A 81 -13.76 0.93 8.23
N LEU A 82 -13.45 -0.35 8.41
CA LEU A 82 -12.09 -0.85 8.58
C LEU A 82 -11.37 -0.92 7.24
N THR A 83 -10.05 -1.06 7.28
CA THR A 83 -9.29 -1.40 6.08
C THR A 83 -9.79 -2.73 5.49
N PRO A 84 -9.75 -2.92 4.16
CA PRO A 84 -10.13 -4.19 3.54
C PRO A 84 -9.41 -5.38 4.19
N LEU A 85 -10.11 -6.51 4.29
CA LEU A 85 -9.55 -7.74 4.85
C LEU A 85 -8.26 -8.12 4.12
N HIS A 86 -7.19 -8.33 4.88
CA HIS A 86 -5.93 -8.79 4.33
C HIS A 86 -5.78 -10.29 4.55
N LYS A 87 -5.41 -11.04 3.51
CA LYS A 87 -5.18 -12.49 3.60
C LYS A 87 -3.68 -12.76 3.65
N PHE A 88 -3.25 -13.49 4.66
CA PHE A 88 -1.86 -13.78 4.96
C PHE A 88 -1.64 -15.29 5.14
N SER A 89 -0.50 -15.81 4.69
CA SER A 89 0.00 -17.12 5.10
C SER A 89 1.46 -17.00 5.49
N ALA A 90 1.83 -17.69 6.57
CA ALA A 90 3.22 -17.83 6.98
C ALA A 90 3.93 -18.98 6.25
N ILE A 91 3.19 -19.83 5.53
CA ILE A 91 3.77 -20.90 4.73
C ILE A 91 4.22 -20.31 3.41
N ASN A 92 5.51 -20.43 3.14
CA ASN A 92 6.04 -20.19 1.80
C ASN A 92 5.47 -21.29 0.90
N GLU A 93 4.72 -20.94 -0.14
CA GLU A 93 4.37 -21.92 -1.19
C GLU A 93 5.67 -22.38 -1.87
N ILE A 94 6.28 -23.47 -1.36
CA ILE A 94 7.41 -24.16 -1.97
C ILE A 94 6.84 -25.08 -3.05
N ASN A 95 6.26 -24.51 -4.11
CA ASN A 95 5.73 -25.29 -5.22
C ASN A 95 6.32 -24.85 -6.56
N ASP A 96 7.62 -24.55 -6.58
CA ASP A 96 8.40 -24.56 -7.82
C ASP A 96 9.73 -25.27 -7.58
N SER A 97 9.89 -26.43 -8.21
CA SER A 97 11.14 -27.20 -8.34
C SER A 97 12.18 -26.50 -9.24
N SER A 98 12.14 -25.17 -9.35
CA SER A 98 13.12 -24.35 -10.08
C SER A 98 13.72 -23.31 -9.13
N GLY A 99 14.88 -23.65 -8.57
CA GLY A 99 15.50 -22.97 -7.42
C GLY A 99 16.07 -21.57 -7.65
N THR A 100 15.30 -20.62 -8.19
CA THR A 100 15.85 -19.27 -8.43
C THR A 100 14.90 -18.07 -8.23
N GLY A 101 13.69 -18.24 -7.65
CA GLY A 101 12.77 -17.08 -7.49
C GLY A 101 11.72 -17.11 -6.37
N SER A 102 11.55 -18.21 -5.63
CA SER A 102 10.41 -18.41 -4.72
C SER A 102 10.56 -17.80 -3.31
N SER A 103 11.79 -17.54 -2.84
CA SER A 103 12.02 -16.97 -1.51
C SER A 103 11.63 -15.50 -1.38
N MET A 104 11.71 -14.73 -2.48
CA MET A 104 11.34 -13.31 -2.48
C MET A 104 9.81 -13.09 -2.45
N ILE A 105 9.02 -13.96 -3.08
CA ILE A 105 7.56 -13.79 -3.15
C ILE A 105 6.90 -14.08 -1.79
N ALA A 106 7.40 -15.06 -1.04
CA ALA A 106 6.89 -15.36 0.29
C ALA A 106 7.33 -14.32 1.34
N ALA A 107 8.57 -13.81 1.23
CA ALA A 107 9.01 -12.65 1.99
C ALA A 107 8.11 -11.43 1.72
N ASN A 108 7.68 -11.22 0.48
CA ASN A 108 6.79 -10.12 0.11
C ASN A 108 5.41 -10.21 0.79
N GLY A 109 4.81 -11.40 0.90
CA GLY A 109 3.49 -11.55 1.53
C GLY A 109 3.49 -11.20 3.03
N ALA A 110 4.50 -11.64 3.77
CA ALA A 110 4.68 -11.25 5.17
C ALA A 110 5.04 -9.76 5.29
N LEU A 111 5.95 -9.29 4.44
CA LEU A 111 6.37 -7.89 4.40
C LEU A 111 5.19 -6.94 4.15
N GLU A 112 4.23 -7.33 3.31
CA GLU A 112 3.04 -6.53 3.03
C GLU A 112 2.25 -6.22 4.32
N VAL A 113 1.99 -7.21 5.17
CA VAL A 113 1.28 -6.99 6.46
C VAL A 113 2.03 -5.95 7.30
N TYR A 114 3.34 -6.13 7.45
CA TYR A 114 4.16 -5.24 8.26
C TYR A 114 4.24 -3.83 7.66
N GLU A 115 4.40 -3.69 6.34
CA GLU A 115 4.35 -2.41 5.63
C GLU A 115 3.02 -1.69 5.86
N LYS A 116 1.89 -2.41 5.83
CA LYS A 116 0.57 -1.83 6.13
C LYS A 116 0.51 -1.32 7.57
N LEU A 117 0.92 -2.15 8.53
CA LEU A 117 0.90 -1.78 9.95
C LEU A 117 1.76 -0.56 10.24
N VAL A 118 2.99 -0.52 9.71
CA VAL A 118 3.89 0.63 9.85
C VAL A 118 3.28 1.88 9.23
N THR A 119 2.68 1.76 8.05
CA THR A 119 2.06 2.90 7.36
C THR A 119 0.82 3.40 8.13
N MET A 120 0.01 2.50 8.68
CA MET A 120 -1.14 2.85 9.51
C MET A 120 -0.71 3.54 10.82
N ALA A 121 0.36 3.06 11.45
CA ALA A 121 0.94 3.68 12.64
C ALA A 121 1.52 5.07 12.33
N ALA A 122 2.19 5.23 11.19
CA ALA A 122 2.74 6.52 10.75
C ALA A 122 1.65 7.53 10.37
N TYR A 123 0.52 7.06 9.85
CA TYR A 123 -0.55 7.91 9.30
C TYR A 123 -1.96 7.51 9.81
N PRO A 124 -2.27 7.68 11.11
CA PRO A 124 -3.49 7.17 11.73
C PRO A 124 -4.80 7.81 11.20
N ASN A 125 -4.74 9.02 10.66
CA ASN A 125 -5.91 9.75 10.13
C ASN A 125 -6.19 9.44 8.65
N LEU A 126 -5.33 8.67 7.99
CA LEU A 126 -5.34 8.47 6.54
C LEU A 126 -5.69 7.03 6.16
N ASN A 127 -6.42 6.28 6.98
CA ASN A 127 -6.75 4.86 6.74
C ASN A 127 -7.25 4.54 5.31
N LYS A 128 -8.03 5.46 4.70
CA LYS A 128 -8.49 5.33 3.30
C LYS A 128 -7.38 5.56 2.26
N LEU A 129 -6.43 6.44 2.56
CA LEU A 129 -5.30 6.77 1.69
C LEU A 129 -4.11 5.83 1.87
N VAL A 130 -4.00 5.17 3.03
CA VAL A 130 -2.98 4.14 3.29
C VAL A 130 -3.08 3.04 2.23
N HIS A 131 -4.29 2.62 1.86
CA HIS A 131 -4.47 1.68 0.75
C HIS A 131 -4.00 2.25 -0.59
N LEU A 132 -4.22 3.54 -0.86
CA LEU A 132 -3.72 4.18 -2.10
C LEU A 132 -2.19 4.30 -2.12
N LEU A 133 -1.55 4.52 -0.97
CA LEU A 133 -0.09 4.53 -0.84
C LEU A 133 0.51 3.13 -1.00
N LEU A 134 -0.21 2.11 -0.51
CA LEU A 134 0.22 0.72 -0.54
C LEU A 134 -0.15 -0.02 -1.82
N VAL A 135 -1.09 0.50 -2.62
CA VAL A 135 -1.28 0.06 -4.00
C VAL A 135 -0.03 0.48 -4.75
N LYS A 136 0.96 -0.41 -4.77
CA LYS A 136 2.06 -0.36 -5.74
C LYS A 136 1.40 -0.17 -7.10
N PRO A 137 1.64 0.95 -7.80
CA PRO A 137 1.03 1.14 -9.11
C PRO A 137 1.69 0.15 -10.06
N THR A 138 1.14 -1.07 -10.15
CA THR A 138 1.40 -2.02 -11.23
C THR A 138 0.62 -1.61 -12.48
N ASN A 139 0.43 -0.31 -12.69
CA ASN A 139 0.01 0.21 -13.97
C ASN A 139 1.27 0.19 -14.85
N SER A 140 1.38 -0.90 -15.59
CA SER A 140 2.50 -1.33 -16.43
C SER A 140 2.97 -0.32 -17.48
N TRP A 141 2.37 0.87 -17.59
CA TRP A 141 2.83 1.95 -18.46
C TRP A 141 3.99 2.74 -17.86
N LEU A 142 3.85 3.32 -16.65
CA LEU A 142 4.92 4.11 -16.03
C LEU A 142 6.14 3.25 -15.71
N ALA A 143 5.94 2.04 -15.18
CA ALA A 143 7.05 1.13 -14.89
C ALA A 143 7.78 0.67 -16.17
N ARG A 144 7.08 0.42 -17.29
CA ARG A 144 7.74 0.13 -18.60
C ARG A 144 8.49 1.34 -19.13
N ASN A 145 7.90 2.54 -19.07
CA ASN A 145 8.53 3.76 -19.59
C ASN A 145 9.71 4.22 -18.73
N MET A 146 9.69 4.01 -17.42
CA MET A 146 10.81 4.37 -16.54
C MET A 146 12.06 3.52 -16.82
N ASN A 147 11.89 2.26 -17.24
CA ASN A 147 13.02 1.44 -17.72
C ASN A 147 13.61 1.97 -19.03
N ILE A 148 12.81 2.62 -19.88
CA ILE A 148 13.29 3.29 -21.10
C ILE A 148 14.07 4.56 -20.71
N ILE A 149 13.57 5.33 -19.75
CA ILE A 149 14.25 6.53 -19.25
C ILE A 149 15.59 6.17 -18.58
N HIS A 150 15.65 5.09 -17.80
CA HIS A 150 16.89 4.61 -17.20
C HIS A 150 17.91 4.13 -18.26
N ARG A 151 17.46 3.63 -19.42
CA ARG A 151 18.36 3.30 -20.54
C ARG A 151 18.78 4.53 -21.36
N CYS A 152 17.98 5.58 -21.36
CA CYS A 152 18.29 6.84 -22.04
C CYS A 152 19.11 7.82 -21.19
N LEU A 153 19.26 7.57 -19.89
CA LEU A 153 20.18 8.31 -19.03
C LEU A 153 21.60 7.77 -19.27
N PRO A 154 22.49 8.52 -19.94
CA PRO A 154 23.85 8.08 -20.12
C PRO A 154 24.51 7.99 -18.73
N GLN A 155 24.96 6.79 -18.38
CA GLN A 155 25.67 6.48 -17.14
C GLN A 155 26.97 7.29 -17.00
N ASP A 156 27.48 7.85 -18.11
CA ASP A 156 28.75 8.55 -18.17
C ASP A 156 28.59 10.05 -17.89
N ARG A 157 29.33 10.55 -16.88
CA ARG A 157 29.23 11.93 -16.37
C ARG A 157 29.59 12.98 -17.42
N THR A 158 30.48 12.64 -18.34
CA THR A 158 30.93 13.53 -19.43
C THR A 158 29.83 13.71 -20.48
N MET A 159 29.14 12.61 -20.82
CA MET A 159 28.06 12.60 -21.81
C MET A 159 26.80 13.28 -21.26
N LEU A 160 26.53 13.17 -19.96
CA LEU A 160 25.45 13.89 -19.28
C LEU A 160 25.64 15.41 -19.33
N GLN A 161 26.87 15.91 -19.15
CA GLN A 161 27.18 17.33 -19.23
C GLN A 161 26.98 17.89 -20.66
N VAL A 162 27.44 17.15 -21.68
CA VAL A 162 27.27 17.55 -23.09
C VAL A 162 25.80 17.56 -23.49
N ALA A 163 25.03 16.53 -23.10
CA ALA A 163 23.60 16.47 -23.36
C ALA A 163 22.83 17.60 -22.64
N GLY A 164 23.22 17.93 -21.40
CA GLY A 164 22.65 19.03 -20.64
C GLY A 164 22.86 20.39 -21.29
N ILE A 165 24.06 20.64 -21.85
CA ILE A 165 24.37 21.88 -22.59
C ILE A 165 23.48 21.98 -23.84
N GLY A 166 23.34 20.89 -24.61
CA GLY A 166 22.50 20.89 -25.81
C GLY A 166 21.02 21.17 -25.53
N LEU A 167 20.48 20.64 -24.43
CA LEU A 167 19.09 20.88 -24.06
C LEU A 167 18.86 22.34 -23.60
N ALA A 168 19.85 22.92 -22.91
CA ALA A 168 19.82 24.32 -22.50
C ALA A 168 19.89 25.28 -23.71
N THR A 169 20.74 25.00 -24.70
CA THR A 169 20.86 25.87 -25.89
C THR A 169 19.59 25.86 -26.74
N ILE A 170 18.96 24.69 -26.92
CA ILE A 170 17.69 24.57 -27.64
C ILE A 170 16.57 25.34 -26.92
N ALA A 171 16.49 25.24 -25.59
CA ALA A 171 15.49 25.96 -24.80
C ALA A 171 15.67 27.49 -24.91
N ILE A 172 16.92 27.96 -24.82
CA ILE A 172 17.23 29.40 -24.95
C ILE A 172 16.88 29.89 -26.36
N PHE A 173 17.26 29.15 -27.40
CA PHE A 173 16.95 29.51 -28.78
C PHE A 173 15.45 29.52 -29.06
N GLY A 174 14.72 28.53 -28.52
CA GLY A 174 13.26 28.47 -28.60
C GLY A 174 12.57 29.67 -27.93
N VAL A 175 13.03 30.07 -26.74
CA VAL A 175 12.52 31.27 -26.05
C VAL A 175 12.83 32.54 -26.85
N PHE A 176 14.02 32.63 -27.45
CA PHE A 176 14.41 33.78 -28.27
C PHE A 176 13.58 33.87 -29.55
N LEU A 177 13.34 32.74 -30.23
CA LEU A 177 12.50 32.66 -31.42
C LEU A 177 11.04 33.00 -31.09
N LEU A 178 10.51 32.50 -29.97
CA LEU A 178 9.17 32.87 -29.48
C LEU A 178 9.06 34.35 -29.16
N ARG A 179 10.07 34.95 -28.52
CA ARG A 179 10.11 36.40 -28.27
C ARG A 179 10.21 37.21 -29.56
N TYR A 180 10.99 36.75 -30.52
CA TYR A 180 11.12 37.39 -31.83
C TYR A 180 9.80 37.35 -32.60
N LEU A 181 9.15 36.20 -32.69
CA LEU A 181 7.84 36.02 -33.34
C LEU A 181 6.75 36.85 -32.66
N ARG A 182 6.77 36.95 -31.32
CA ARG A 182 5.82 37.77 -30.56
C ARG A 182 6.05 39.28 -30.77
N SER A 183 7.31 39.69 -30.94
CA SER A 183 7.67 41.08 -31.25
C SER A 183 7.25 41.48 -32.66
N SER A 184 7.33 40.58 -33.64
CA SER A 184 6.88 40.83 -35.01
C SER A 184 5.35 40.81 -35.14
N THR A 185 4.62 40.05 -34.30
CA THR A 185 3.15 40.15 -34.24
C THR A 185 2.66 41.45 -33.62
N LEU A 186 3.43 42.08 -32.72
CA LEU A 186 3.12 43.40 -32.15
C LEU A 186 3.27 44.56 -33.15
N HIS A 187 4.05 44.38 -34.23
CA HIS A 187 4.21 45.39 -35.28
C HIS A 187 3.13 45.34 -36.39
N HIS A 188 2.17 44.41 -36.34
CA HIS A 188 1.09 44.29 -37.33
C HIS A 188 -0.29 44.77 -36.85
N HIS A 189 -0.39 45.37 -35.66
CA HIS A 189 -1.63 45.98 -35.17
C HIS A 189 -1.53 47.50 -34.97
N HIS A 190 -1.44 48.21 -36.09
CA HIS A 190 -2.04 49.54 -36.39
C HIS A 190 -1.53 50.00 -37.77
N PRO A 191 -2.31 50.64 -38.67
CA PRO A 191 -3.67 51.21 -38.56
C PRO A 191 -4.67 50.53 -39.54
N HIS A 192 -5.99 50.59 -39.33
CA HIS A 192 -6.89 51.74 -39.53
C HIS A 192 -8.12 51.65 -38.62
#